data_AF-A0A1A7KLL8-F1
#
_entry.id   AF-A0A1A7KLL8-F1
#
_cell.length_a   1.000
_cell.length_b   1.000
_cell.length_c   1.000
_cell.angle_alpha   90.00
_cell.angle_beta   90.00
_cell.angle_gamma   90.00
#
_symmetry.space_group_name_H-M   'P 1'
#
loop_
_entity.id
_entity.type
_entity.pdbx_description
1 polymer ?
#
loop_
_entity_poly.entity_id
_entity_poly.type
_entity_poly.pdbx_seq_one_letter_code
_entity_poly.pdbx_strand_id
1 'polypeptide(L)'
;MKSLHNESDFNEIKQRIAQLSETSERKWGSMNVSQMLVHCDLILQIALKKITLPTINFLFKSIGIFVKREMQIFNNGIPRNMPTFKKVIVNFECNFEEARNNLLKRLDEYYLAYKNHHLPNRHELFGEMKEKDWGFMEYKHLNHHLKQFNV
;
A
#
# COMPACT_ATOMS: atom_id res chain seq x y z
N MET A 1 -2.53 0.47 17.13
CA MET A 1 -2.20 1.06 15.81
C MET A 1 -3.21 0.53 14.81
N LYS A 2 -3.63 1.35 13.85
CA LYS A 2 -4.58 0.90 12.83
C LYS A 2 -3.99 -0.18 11.93
N SER A 3 -4.84 -1.07 11.44
CA SER A 3 -4.44 -2.23 10.64
C SER A 3 -5.50 -2.59 9.63
N LEU A 4 -5.08 -2.93 8.41
CA LEU A 4 -5.99 -3.39 7.36
C LEU A 4 -6.64 -4.75 7.67
N HIS A 5 -6.18 -5.42 8.74
CA HIS A 5 -6.74 -6.67 9.26
C HIS A 5 -7.86 -6.43 10.28
N ASN A 6 -7.99 -5.21 10.80
CA ASN A 6 -9.13 -4.79 11.60
C ASN A 6 -10.28 -4.35 10.67
N GLU A 7 -11.49 -4.84 10.92
CA GLU A 7 -12.64 -4.61 10.04
C GLU A 7 -13.07 -3.14 9.97
N SER A 8 -13.07 -2.41 11.09
CA SER A 8 -13.39 -0.98 11.09
C SER A 8 -12.37 -0.14 10.29
N ASP A 9 -11.08 -0.41 10.46
CA ASP A 9 -10.01 0.26 9.72
C ASP A 9 -10.06 -0.08 8.22
N PHE A 10 -10.38 -1.33 7.87
CA PHE A 10 -10.57 -1.76 6.49
C PHE A 10 -11.73 -1.02 5.81
N ASN A 11 -12.88 -0.95 6.48
CA ASN A 11 -14.05 -0.25 5.97
C ASN A 11 -13.81 1.25 5.85
N GLU A 12 -13.09 1.87 6.79
CA GLU A 12 -12.66 3.27 6.69
C GLU A 12 -11.84 3.52 5.43
N ILE A 13 -10.86 2.65 5.11
CA ILE A 13 -10.06 2.80 3.90
C ILE A 13 -10.95 2.74 2.64
N LYS A 14 -11.88 1.78 2.57
CA LYS A 14 -12.83 1.70 1.43
C LYS A 14 -13.70 2.94 1.32
N GLN A 15 -14.19 3.48 2.44
CA GLN A 15 -14.98 4.71 2.47
C GLN A 15 -14.17 5.92 1.98
N ARG A 16 -12.92 6.07 2.40
CA ARG A 16 -12.03 7.15 1.96
C ARG A 16 -11.69 7.04 0.47
N ILE A 17 -11.49 5.83 -0.04
CA ILE A 17 -11.32 5.60 -1.49
C ILE A 17 -12.58 6.04 -2.27
N ALA A 18 -13.77 5.80 -1.72
CA ALA A 18 -15.03 6.21 -2.36
C ALA A 18 -15.25 7.73 -2.41
N GLN A 19 -14.55 8.51 -1.57
CA GLN A 19 -14.57 9.98 -1.61
C GLN A 19 -13.73 10.57 -2.74
N LEU A 20 -12.86 9.78 -3.37
CA LEU A 20 -12.04 10.22 -4.49
C LEU A 20 -12.90 10.41 -5.76
N SER A 21 -12.50 11.38 -6.55
CA SER A 21 -13.01 11.68 -7.90
C SER A 21 -11.85 11.78 -8.88
N GLU A 22 -12.13 11.72 -10.19
CA GLU A 22 -11.13 11.93 -11.24
C GLU A 22 -10.45 13.31 -11.15
N THR A 23 -11.14 14.30 -10.59
CA THR A 23 -10.66 15.66 -10.37
C THR A 23 -9.93 15.85 -9.03
N SER A 24 -9.73 14.78 -8.25
CA SER A 24 -9.04 14.87 -6.95
C SER A 24 -7.58 15.29 -7.14
N GLU A 25 -7.23 16.46 -6.59
CA GLU A 25 -5.89 17.02 -6.73
C GLU A 25 -4.94 16.54 -5.62
N ARG A 26 -3.79 16.03 -6.04
CA ARG A 26 -2.69 15.65 -5.13
C ARG A 26 -2.14 16.88 -4.41
N LYS A 27 -1.75 16.71 -3.14
CA LYS A 27 -1.07 17.72 -2.32
C LYS A 27 0.46 17.56 -2.31
N TRP A 28 0.95 16.37 -2.62
CA TRP A 28 2.37 16.08 -2.84
C TRP A 28 2.53 14.92 -3.81
N GLY A 29 3.78 14.62 -4.19
CA GLY A 29 4.09 13.57 -5.16
C GLY A 29 3.77 13.96 -6.61
N SER A 30 3.93 13.00 -7.52
CA SER A 30 3.77 13.22 -8.97
C SER A 30 2.58 12.47 -9.59
N MET A 31 2.15 11.35 -9.00
CA MET A 31 1.01 10.57 -9.51
C MET A 31 -0.29 11.35 -9.36
N ASN A 32 -1.09 11.39 -10.43
CA ASN A 32 -2.50 11.80 -10.32
C ASN A 32 -3.32 10.73 -9.57
N VAL A 33 -4.60 11.03 -9.30
CA VAL A 33 -5.46 10.14 -8.50
C VAL A 33 -5.60 8.75 -9.13
N SER A 34 -5.81 8.65 -10.44
CA SER A 34 -5.93 7.37 -11.14
C SER A 34 -4.65 6.55 -11.07
N GLN A 35 -3.49 7.18 -11.27
CA GLN A 35 -2.18 6.54 -11.17
C GLN A 35 -1.89 6.08 -9.74
N MET A 36 -2.27 6.87 -8.73
CA MET A 36 -2.14 6.50 -7.33
C MET A 36 -3.00 5.29 -6.97
N LEU A 37 -4.23 5.22 -7.48
CA LEU A 37 -5.13 4.07 -7.27
C LEU A 37 -4.51 2.78 -7.84
N VAL A 38 -3.98 2.85 -9.08
CA VAL A 38 -3.25 1.72 -9.68
C VAL A 38 -2.00 1.38 -8.88
N HIS A 39 -1.23 2.37 -8.40
CA HIS A 39 -0.07 2.14 -7.56
C HIS A 39 -0.43 1.35 -6.29
N CYS A 40 -1.49 1.75 -5.60
CA CYS A 40 -1.97 1.06 -4.40
C CYS A 40 -2.43 -0.37 -4.70
N ASP A 41 -3.10 -0.60 -5.84
CA ASP A 41 -3.48 -1.94 -6.29
C ASP A 41 -2.24 -2.82 -6.52
N LEU A 42 -1.22 -2.29 -7.21
CA LEU A 42 0.04 -3.00 -7.47
C LEU A 42 0.78 -3.36 -6.17
N ILE A 43 0.71 -2.52 -5.14
CA ILE A 43 1.33 -2.82 -3.84
C ILE A 43 0.63 -4.01 -3.17
N LEU A 44 -0.70 -4.01 -3.11
CA LEU A 44 -1.47 -5.14 -2.55
C LEU A 44 -1.23 -6.45 -3.33
N GLN A 45 -0.99 -6.35 -4.64
CA GLN A 45 -0.63 -7.50 -5.47
C GLN A 45 0.69 -8.19 -5.07
N ILE A 46 1.60 -7.49 -4.37
CA ILE A 46 2.82 -8.08 -3.81
C ILE A 46 2.47 -9.03 -2.67
N ALA A 47 1.60 -8.60 -1.75
CA ALA A 47 1.11 -9.43 -0.66
C ALA A 47 0.32 -10.64 -1.18
N LEU A 48 -0.39 -10.48 -2.30
CA LEU A 48 -1.10 -11.56 -2.99
C LEU A 48 -0.19 -12.45 -3.87
N LYS A 49 1.13 -12.21 -3.88
CA LYS A 49 2.11 -12.94 -4.70
C LYS A 49 1.84 -12.89 -6.21
N LYS A 50 1.05 -11.90 -6.68
CA LYS A 50 0.81 -11.65 -8.11
C LYS A 50 1.94 -10.82 -8.73
N ILE A 51 2.63 -10.03 -7.90
CA ILE A 51 3.81 -9.26 -8.29
C ILE A 51 5.00 -9.69 -7.45
N THR A 52 6.03 -10.21 -8.12
CA THR A 52 7.35 -10.44 -7.52
C THR A 52 8.21 -9.19 -7.68
N LEU A 53 8.73 -8.67 -6.56
CA LEU A 53 9.70 -7.59 -6.55
C LEU A 53 11.11 -8.10 -6.92
N PRO A 54 11.94 -7.28 -7.56
CA PRO A 54 13.33 -7.63 -7.82
C PRO A 54 14.11 -7.70 -6.51
N THR A 55 15.06 -8.64 -6.44
CA THR A 55 15.97 -8.74 -5.30
C THR A 55 16.80 -7.49 -5.15
N ILE A 56 17.01 -7.05 -3.91
CA ILE A 56 17.83 -5.87 -3.58
C ILE A 56 19.07 -6.27 -2.79
N ASN A 57 20.09 -5.42 -2.82
CA ASN A 57 21.28 -5.65 -2.02
C ASN A 57 20.98 -5.62 -0.51
N PHE A 58 21.87 -6.24 0.27
CA PHE A 58 21.70 -6.39 1.71
C PHE A 58 21.63 -5.04 2.46
N LEU A 59 22.32 -4.02 1.97
CA LEU A 59 22.33 -2.68 2.56
C LEU A 59 20.94 -2.04 2.51
N PHE A 60 20.33 -1.97 1.32
CA PHE A 60 18.98 -1.40 1.17
C PHE A 60 17.93 -2.21 1.92
N LYS A 61 18.07 -3.53 1.95
CA LYS A 61 17.19 -4.39 2.75
C LYS A 61 17.30 -4.11 4.25
N SER A 62 18.51 -3.91 4.76
CA SER A 62 18.74 -3.58 6.17
C SER A 62 18.10 -2.23 6.54
N ILE A 63 18.21 -1.24 5.64
CA ILE A 63 17.52 0.06 5.79
C ILE A 63 16.00 -0.14 5.82
N GLY A 64 15.44 -0.92 4.89
CA GLY A 64 14.01 -1.22 4.86
C GLY A 64 13.50 -1.88 6.15
N ILE A 65 14.24 -2.86 6.66
CA ILE A 65 13.92 -3.53 7.94
C ILE A 65 13.94 -2.52 9.10
N PHE A 66 14.93 -1.62 9.15
CA PHE A 66 15.00 -0.58 10.16
C PHE A 66 13.82 0.39 10.07
N VAL A 67 13.49 0.87 8.87
CA VAL A 67 12.34 1.76 8.63
C VAL A 67 11.03 1.11 9.07
N LYS A 68 10.80 -0.18 8.74
CA LYS A 68 9.62 -0.91 9.23
C LYS A 68 9.56 -0.91 10.76
N ARG A 69 10.66 -1.26 11.43
CA ARG A 69 10.71 -1.33 12.90
C ARG A 69 10.48 0.03 13.55
N GLU A 70 11.13 1.07 13.03
CA GLU A 70 10.97 2.45 13.48
C GLU A 70 9.50 2.89 13.37
N MET A 71 8.87 2.69 12.21
CA MET A 71 7.45 2.99 12.01
C MET A 71 6.54 2.22 12.98
N GLN A 72 6.85 0.97 13.31
CA GLN A 72 6.08 0.16 14.25
C GLN A 72 6.24 0.62 15.71
N ILE A 73 7.43 1.05 16.11
CA ILE A 73 7.72 1.48 17.48
C ILE A 73 7.13 2.86 17.74
N PHE A 74 7.34 3.81 16.83
CA PHE A 74 6.95 5.21 17.00
C PHE A 74 5.59 5.54 16.35
N ASN A 75 4.98 4.59 15.66
CA ASN A 75 3.74 4.78 14.89
C ASN A 75 3.85 5.93 13.87
N ASN A 76 5.06 6.18 13.35
CA ASN A 76 5.31 7.25 12.39
C ASN A 76 4.59 7.01 11.06
N GLY A 77 4.34 8.11 10.33
CA GLY A 77 3.81 8.06 8.97
C GLY A 77 4.92 7.73 7.98
N ILE A 78 4.54 7.29 6.77
CA ILE A 78 5.51 7.18 5.67
C ILE A 78 5.94 8.59 5.26
N PRO A 79 7.26 8.89 5.23
CA PRO A 79 7.79 10.15 4.72
C PRO A 79 7.32 10.44 3.29
N ARG A 80 7.09 11.72 3.00
CA ARG A 80 6.81 12.16 1.62
C ARG A 80 8.02 11.86 0.73
N ASN A 81 7.76 11.46 -0.51
CA ASN A 81 8.78 11.16 -1.53
C ASN A 81 9.75 10.01 -1.16
N MET A 82 9.36 9.11 -0.25
CA MET A 82 10.10 7.87 -0.05
C MET A 82 10.14 7.07 -1.37
N PRO A 83 11.31 6.60 -1.82
CA PRO A 83 11.42 5.86 -3.07
C PRO A 83 10.66 4.54 -3.00
N THR A 84 10.13 4.12 -4.15
CA THR A 84 9.48 2.81 -4.32
C THR A 84 10.15 2.02 -5.44
N PHE A 85 9.80 0.74 -5.55
CA PHE A 85 10.32 -0.10 -6.62
C PHE A 85 9.79 0.38 -7.98
N LYS A 86 10.66 0.42 -9.00
CA LYS A 86 10.26 0.81 -10.37
C LYS A 86 9.05 0.03 -10.90
N LYS A 87 8.91 -1.24 -10.50
CA LYS A 87 7.82 -2.14 -10.93
C LYS A 87 6.43 -1.70 -10.49
N VAL A 88 6.33 -0.84 -9.47
CA VAL A 88 5.06 -0.31 -8.96
C VAL A 88 4.93 1.18 -9.19
N ILE A 89 5.84 1.81 -9.95
CA ILE A 89 5.68 3.19 -10.39
C ILE A 89 4.73 3.21 -11.59
N VAL A 90 3.68 4.01 -11.47
CA VAL A 90 2.66 4.23 -12.50
C VAL A 90 2.91 5.62 -13.10
N ASN A 91 3.36 5.64 -14.35
CA ASN A 91 3.70 6.85 -15.10
C ASN A 91 3.00 6.88 -16.48
N PHE A 92 2.00 6.03 -16.67
CA PHE A 92 1.14 5.97 -17.84
C PHE A 92 -0.27 6.47 -17.49
N GLU A 93 -1.09 6.73 -18.51
CA GLU A 93 -2.48 7.15 -18.32
C GLU A 93 -3.33 6.00 -17.77
N CYS A 94 -4.25 6.30 -16.87
CA CYS A 94 -5.10 5.32 -16.21
C CYS A 94 -6.54 5.83 -16.18
N ASN A 95 -7.50 4.97 -16.51
CA ASN A 95 -8.91 5.28 -16.33
C ASN A 95 -9.25 5.29 -14.82
N PHE A 96 -9.87 6.38 -14.34
CA PHE A 96 -10.16 6.56 -12.92
C PHE A 96 -11.11 5.50 -12.36
N GLU A 97 -12.23 5.26 -13.05
CA GLU A 97 -13.27 4.33 -12.62
C GLU A 97 -12.75 2.89 -12.56
N GLU A 98 -12.03 2.47 -13.60
CA GLU A 98 -11.37 1.16 -13.62
C GLU A 98 -10.35 1.02 -12.49
N ALA A 99 -9.48 2.02 -12.30
CA ALA A 99 -8.47 2.00 -11.23
C ALA A 99 -9.10 1.90 -9.83
N ARG A 100 -10.17 2.65 -9.58
CA ARG A 100 -10.89 2.63 -8.30
C ARG A 100 -11.54 1.27 -8.05
N ASN A 101 -12.26 0.74 -9.03
CA ASN A 101 -12.95 -0.55 -8.92
C ASN A 101 -11.95 -1.71 -8.74
N ASN A 102 -10.83 -1.67 -9.46
CA ASN A 102 -9.76 -2.65 -9.32
C ASN A 102 -9.13 -2.61 -7.93
N LEU A 103 -8.83 -1.42 -7.39
CA LEU A 103 -8.29 -1.30 -6.03
C LEU A 103 -9.27 -1.83 -4.97
N LEU A 104 -10.56 -1.50 -5.07
CA LEU A 104 -11.57 -2.00 -4.13
C LEU A 104 -11.69 -3.53 -4.18
N LYS A 105 -11.71 -4.11 -5.37
CA LYS A 105 -11.69 -5.56 -5.56
C LYS A 105 -10.42 -6.18 -4.97
N ARG A 106 -9.26 -5.54 -5.19
CA ARG A 106 -7.97 -5.99 -4.66
C ARG A 106 -7.92 -5.98 -3.14
N LEU A 107 -8.51 -4.97 -2.51
CA LEU A 107 -8.65 -4.91 -1.06
C LEU A 107 -9.45 -6.10 -0.52
N ASP A 108 -10.57 -6.44 -1.17
CA ASP A 108 -11.38 -7.60 -0.77
C ASP A 108 -10.61 -8.92 -0.95
N GLU A 109 -9.88 -9.08 -2.07
CA GLU A 109 -8.99 -10.23 -2.29
C GLU A 109 -7.87 -10.32 -1.23
N TYR A 110 -7.24 -9.19 -0.89
CA TYR A 110 -6.23 -9.12 0.17
C TYR A 110 -6.81 -9.53 1.52
N TYR A 111 -7.98 -8.99 1.88
CA TYR A 111 -8.61 -9.28 3.16
C TYR A 111 -8.98 -10.77 3.28
N LEU A 112 -9.46 -11.37 2.18
CA LEU A 112 -9.72 -12.81 2.12
C LEU A 112 -8.42 -13.64 2.24
N ALA A 113 -7.33 -13.23 1.58
CA ALA A 113 -6.04 -13.90 1.71
C ALA A 113 -5.50 -13.83 3.14
N TYR A 114 -5.72 -12.70 3.83
CA TYR A 114 -5.44 -12.56 5.26
C TYR A 114 -6.29 -13.54 6.10
N LYS A 115 -7.62 -13.55 5.94
CA LYS A 115 -8.52 -14.42 6.72
C LYS A 115 -8.18 -15.91 6.56
N ASN A 116 -7.62 -16.29 5.42
CA ASN A 116 -7.19 -17.66 5.11
C ASN A 116 -5.72 -17.95 5.45
N HIS A 117 -5.02 -17.05 6.14
CA HIS A 117 -3.60 -17.21 6.49
C HIS A 117 -2.67 -17.46 5.29
N HIS A 118 -2.97 -16.85 4.15
CA HIS A 118 -2.27 -17.06 2.88
C HIS A 118 -1.28 -15.93 2.51
N LEU A 119 -1.00 -15.01 3.44
CA LEU A 119 -0.01 -13.95 3.24
C LEU A 119 1.42 -14.50 3.28
N PRO A 120 2.37 -13.96 2.47
CA PRO A 120 3.76 -14.38 2.49
C PRO A 120 4.46 -14.01 3.80
N ASN A 121 5.41 -14.83 4.24
CA ASN A 121 6.19 -14.59 5.45
C ASN A 121 7.39 -13.63 5.25
N ARG A 122 7.53 -13.04 4.06
CA ARG A 122 8.68 -12.19 3.70
C ARG A 122 8.31 -11.16 2.64
N HIS A 123 8.96 -10.00 2.71
CA HIS A 123 8.94 -8.93 1.73
C HIS A 123 10.37 -8.56 1.33
N GLU A 124 10.59 -8.17 0.07
CA GLU A 124 11.93 -8.00 -0.48
C GLU A 124 12.69 -6.82 0.16
N LEU A 125 11.97 -5.74 0.49
CA LEU A 125 12.52 -4.60 1.23
C LEU A 125 12.43 -4.74 2.75
N PHE A 126 11.34 -5.34 3.26
CA PHE A 126 11.02 -5.30 4.69
C PHE A 126 11.39 -6.57 5.47
N GLY A 127 12.04 -7.53 4.80
CA GLY A 127 12.49 -8.78 5.41
C GLY A 127 11.33 -9.68 5.82
N GLU A 128 11.48 -10.40 6.93
CA GLU A 128 10.41 -11.23 7.50
C GLU A 128 9.17 -10.39 7.77
N MET A 129 7.99 -10.89 7.38
CA MET A 129 6.71 -10.23 7.57
C MET A 129 5.74 -11.19 8.24
N LYS A 130 5.37 -10.89 9.48
CA LYS A 130 4.25 -11.56 10.15
C LYS A 130 2.94 -10.99 9.60
N GLU A 131 1.83 -11.70 9.77
CA GLU A 131 0.52 -11.21 9.32
C GLU A 131 0.22 -9.81 9.86
N LYS A 132 0.42 -9.58 11.16
CA LYS A 132 0.25 -8.26 11.76
C LYS A 132 1.10 -7.15 11.12
N ASP A 133 2.28 -7.50 10.58
CA ASP A 133 3.15 -6.52 9.91
C ASP A 133 2.54 -6.12 8.57
N TRP A 134 1.96 -7.07 7.83
CA TRP A 134 1.22 -6.78 6.60
C TRP A 134 0.04 -5.86 6.85
N GLY A 135 -0.83 -6.19 7.82
CA GLY A 135 -1.99 -5.36 8.12
C GLY A 135 -1.61 -3.92 8.50
N PHE A 136 -0.56 -3.76 9.30
CA PHE A 136 -0.03 -2.45 9.68
C PHE A 136 0.57 -1.68 8.49
N MET A 137 1.44 -2.32 7.71
CA MET A 137 2.18 -1.66 6.62
C MET A 137 1.26 -1.30 5.45
N GLU A 138 0.34 -2.18 5.05
CA GLU A 138 -0.63 -1.90 3.99
C GLU A 138 -1.59 -0.78 4.39
N TYR A 139 -2.05 -0.75 5.65
CA TYR A 139 -2.84 0.37 6.16
C TYR A 139 -2.05 1.68 6.09
N LYS A 140 -0.78 1.69 6.54
CA LYS A 140 0.07 2.89 6.52
C LYS A 140 0.31 3.40 5.10
N HIS A 141 0.51 2.49 4.14
CA HIS A 141 0.70 2.80 2.73
C HIS A 141 -0.56 3.44 2.12
N LEU A 142 -1.70 2.77 2.24
CA LEU A 142 -2.98 3.30 1.74
C LEU A 142 -3.32 4.64 2.41
N ASN A 143 -3.18 4.74 3.72
CA ASN A 143 -3.42 5.97 4.46
C ASN A 143 -2.47 7.11 4.05
N HIS A 144 -1.20 6.83 3.71
CA HIS A 144 -0.27 7.84 3.19
C HIS A 144 -0.80 8.42 1.87
N HIS A 145 -1.21 7.55 0.95
CA HIS A 145 -1.70 7.97 -0.36
C HIS A 145 -3.09 8.61 -0.31
N LEU A 146 -3.99 8.15 0.56
CA LEU A 146 -5.29 8.81 0.74
C LEU A 146 -5.12 10.24 1.28
N LYS A 147 -4.23 10.42 2.27
CA LYS A 147 -3.88 11.76 2.78
C LYS A 147 -3.27 12.66 1.71
N GLN A 148 -2.59 12.09 0.70
CA GLN A 148 -2.06 12.85 -0.44
C GLN A 148 -3.17 13.58 -1.20
N PHE A 149 -4.41 13.10 -1.12
CA PHE A 149 -5.59 13.69 -1.76
C PHE A 149 -6.60 14.25 -0.75
N ASN A 150 -6.16 14.50 0.49
CA ASN A 150 -6.98 15.02 1.60
C ASN A 150 -8.17 14.15 2.01
N VAL A 151 -8.17 12.86 1.68
CA VAL A 151 -9.16 11.89 2.15
C VAL A 151 -8.59 10.99 3.21
#